data_AF-A5KUD8-F1
#
_entry.id   AF-A5KUD8-F1
#
_cell.length_a   1.000
_cell.length_b   1.000
_cell.length_c   1.000
_cell.angle_alpha   90.00
_cell.angle_beta   90.00
_cell.angle_gamma   90.00
#
_symmetry.space_group_name_H-M   'P 1'
#
loop_
_entity.id
_entity.type
_entity.pdbx_description
1 polymer ?
#
loop_
_entity_poly.entity_id
_entity_poly.type
_entity_poly.pdbx_seq_one_letter_code
_entity_poly.pdbx_strand_id
1 'polypeptide(L)'
;MDGGHENSVENPFIKSSDWGWPIDPTGLRYCLASLYERYEVPLFIVENGFGAVDTIEEDGSINDDYRIAYLGDHIKEMKKAVVIDGVDLMGYTPWGCIDLVSFTTGEMKKRYGFIYVDKHNDQSGTLERKRKKSFEWYKGVIASNGASI
;
A
#
# COMPACT_ATOMS: atom_id res chain seq x y z
N MET A 1 15.86 6.85 10.91
CA MET A 1 14.91 5.93 11.55
C MET A 1 14.17 5.23 10.43
N ASP A 2 14.62 4.02 10.14
CA ASP A 2 13.79 2.96 9.58
C ASP A 2 12.49 2.87 10.38
N GLY A 3 11.35 2.60 9.74
CA GLY A 3 10.08 2.53 10.48
C GLY A 3 9.89 1.19 11.18
N GLY A 4 10.98 0.50 11.52
CA GLY A 4 11.00 -0.77 12.24
C GLY A 4 11.00 -0.56 13.75
N HIS A 5 10.53 -1.56 14.50
CA HIS A 5 10.58 -1.56 15.95
C HIS A 5 11.95 -2.07 16.43
N GLU A 6 12.50 -1.57 17.54
CA GLU A 6 13.82 -1.98 18.07
C GLU A 6 13.94 -3.51 18.30
N ASN A 7 12.82 -4.17 18.55
CA ASN A 7 12.73 -5.62 18.77
C ASN A 7 12.36 -6.42 17.50
N SER A 8 12.47 -5.83 16.31
CA SER A 8 12.16 -6.53 15.06
C SER A 8 13.26 -7.56 14.76
N VAL A 9 12.86 -8.77 14.37
CA VAL A 9 13.77 -9.81 13.91
C VAL A 9 13.68 -9.92 12.40
N GLU A 10 14.83 -10.00 11.72
CA GLU A 10 14.87 -10.18 10.28
C GLU A 10 14.32 -11.55 9.88
N ASN A 11 13.38 -11.55 8.93
CA ASN A 11 12.88 -12.77 8.32
C ASN A 11 13.60 -12.98 6.98
N PRO A 12 14.48 -13.99 6.85
CA PRO A 12 15.31 -14.18 5.66
C PRO A 12 14.53 -14.63 4.42
N PHE A 13 13.23 -14.90 4.54
CA PHE A 13 12.38 -15.38 3.45
C PHE A 13 11.61 -14.26 2.74
N ILE A 14 11.64 -13.03 3.26
CA ILE A 14 10.89 -11.89 2.71
C ILE A 14 11.80 -10.70 2.45
N LYS A 15 11.37 -9.85 1.52
CA LYS A 15 12.07 -8.59 1.19
C LYS A 15 11.55 -7.46 2.09
N SER A 16 12.26 -6.34 2.09
CA SER A 16 11.85 -5.12 2.77
C SER A 16 11.85 -3.92 1.82
N SER A 17 11.06 -2.89 2.15
CA SER A 17 11.11 -1.59 1.47
C SER A 17 12.40 -0.84 1.77
N ASP A 18 12.62 0.28 1.07
CA ASP A 18 13.75 1.18 1.34
C ASP A 18 13.73 1.79 2.76
N TRP A 19 12.59 1.72 3.46
CA TRP A 19 12.44 2.14 4.86
C TRP A 19 12.50 0.95 5.85
N GLY A 20 12.94 -0.22 5.40
CA GLY A 20 13.10 -1.41 6.22
C GLY A 20 11.79 -2.12 6.58
N TRP A 21 10.67 -1.80 5.91
CA TRP A 21 9.39 -2.45 6.19
C TRP A 21 9.28 -3.78 5.45
N PRO A 22 9.14 -4.92 6.15
CA PRO A 22 9.00 -6.20 5.50
C PRO A 22 7.77 -6.26 4.59
N ILE A 23 7.92 -6.90 3.44
CA ILE A 23 6.89 -7.07 2.42
C ILE A 23 6.42 -8.52 2.47
N ASP A 24 5.31 -8.75 3.16
CA ASP A 24 4.70 -10.07 3.32
C ASP A 24 3.19 -10.03 3.01
N PRO A 25 2.80 -10.24 1.74
CA PRO A 25 1.38 -10.30 1.38
C PRO A 25 0.66 -11.49 2.04
N THR A 26 1.35 -12.61 2.27
CA THR A 26 0.75 -13.78 2.94
C THR A 26 0.45 -13.51 4.41
N GLY A 27 1.24 -12.64 5.05
CA GLY A 27 0.98 -12.13 6.39
C GLY A 27 -0.38 -11.44 6.51
N LEU A 28 -0.87 -10.76 5.47
CA LEU A 28 -2.21 -10.17 5.48
C LEU A 28 -3.30 -11.24 5.58
N ARG A 29 -3.20 -12.31 4.77
CA ARG A 29 -4.15 -13.44 4.84
C ARG A 29 -4.10 -14.11 6.21
N TYR A 30 -2.91 -14.36 6.74
CA TYR A 30 -2.73 -14.91 8.08
C TYR A 30 -3.41 -14.04 9.16
N CYS A 31 -3.21 -12.72 9.12
CA CYS A 31 -3.83 -11.78 10.05
C CYS A 31 -5.36 -11.79 9.95
N LEU A 32 -5.91 -11.76 8.73
CA LEU A 32 -7.35 -11.80 8.51
C LEU A 32 -7.98 -13.09 9.06
N ALA A 33 -7.42 -14.25 8.72
CA ALA A 33 -7.93 -15.54 9.20
C ALA A 33 -7.82 -15.62 10.73
N SER A 34 -6.67 -15.26 11.30
CA SER A 34 -6.44 -15.32 12.76
C SER A 34 -7.39 -14.39 13.54
N LEU A 35 -7.62 -13.18 13.04
CA LEU A 35 -8.54 -12.23 13.69
C LEU A 35 -9.98 -12.70 13.57
N TYR A 36 -10.38 -13.21 12.41
CA TYR A 36 -11.74 -13.64 12.16
C TYR A 36 -12.09 -14.91 12.95
N GLU A 37 -11.23 -15.92 12.95
CA GLU A 37 -11.41 -17.14 13.76
C GLU A 37 -11.49 -16.82 15.27
N ARG A 38 -10.80 -15.78 15.72
CA ARG A 38 -10.77 -15.40 17.13
C ARG A 38 -12.03 -14.67 17.58
N TYR A 39 -12.57 -13.80 16.73
CA TYR A 39 -13.61 -12.84 17.15
C TYR A 39 -14.95 -13.02 16.43
N GLU A 40 -14.97 -13.65 15.25
CA GLU A 40 -16.16 -13.91 14.44
C GLU A 40 -17.01 -12.65 14.18
N VAL A 41 -16.34 -11.51 13.98
CA VAL A 41 -16.98 -10.24 13.60
C VAL A 41 -16.45 -9.75 12.26
N PRO A 42 -17.25 -9.01 11.47
CA PRO A 42 -16.80 -8.45 10.20
C PRO A 42 -15.54 -7.60 10.38
N LEU A 43 -14.56 -7.80 9.50
CA LEU A 43 -13.30 -7.07 9.50
C LEU A 43 -13.30 -5.94 8.46
N PHE A 44 -12.41 -4.97 8.63
CA PHE A 44 -12.18 -3.92 7.65
C PHE A 44 -10.69 -3.60 7.59
N ILE A 45 -10.05 -3.77 6.42
CA ILE A 45 -8.68 -3.30 6.20
C ILE A 45 -8.75 -1.80 5.92
N VAL A 46 -8.58 -1.02 6.99
CA VAL A 46 -8.64 0.45 6.92
C VAL A 46 -7.34 1.08 6.42
N GLU A 47 -6.23 0.35 6.46
CA GLU A 47 -4.94 0.79 5.94
C GLU A 47 -4.14 -0.37 5.34
N ASN A 48 -3.60 -0.14 4.15
CA ASN A 48 -2.50 -0.93 3.56
C ASN A 48 -1.80 -0.07 2.49
N GLY A 49 -0.47 -0.06 2.43
CA GLY A 49 0.20 0.83 1.49
C GLY A 49 1.70 0.62 1.39
N PHE A 50 2.28 1.10 0.29
CA PHE A 50 3.70 1.00 0.01
C PHE A 50 4.34 2.38 -0.14
N GLY A 51 5.12 2.74 0.88
CA GLY A 51 5.89 3.98 0.91
C GLY A 51 7.20 3.82 0.15
N ALA A 52 7.36 4.58 -0.94
CA ALA A 52 8.53 4.54 -1.79
C ALA A 52 8.83 5.93 -2.38
N VAL A 53 10.02 6.08 -2.97
CA VAL A 53 10.39 7.28 -3.73
C VAL A 53 9.77 7.17 -5.12
N ASP A 54 9.04 8.20 -5.54
CA ASP A 54 8.54 8.30 -6.92
C ASP A 54 9.50 9.13 -7.78
N THR A 55 9.69 8.70 -9.03
CA THR A 55 10.42 9.42 -10.07
C THR A 55 9.42 9.98 -11.08
N ILE A 56 9.60 11.24 -11.49
CA ILE A 56 8.86 11.85 -12.60
C ILE A 56 9.70 11.65 -13.85
N GLU A 57 9.13 11.01 -14.86
CA GLU A 57 9.77 10.78 -16.16
C GLU A 57 9.86 12.09 -16.97
N GLU A 58 10.63 12.08 -18.06
CA GLU A 58 10.76 13.24 -18.95
C GLU A 58 9.42 13.73 -19.54
N ASP A 59 8.45 12.82 -19.73
CA ASP A 59 7.10 13.13 -20.23
C ASP A 59 6.12 13.58 -19.12
N GLY A 60 6.58 13.63 -17.86
CA GLY A 60 5.79 14.00 -16.69
C GLY A 60 4.98 12.88 -16.07
N SER A 61 5.06 11.65 -16.59
CA SER A 61 4.43 10.46 -16.01
C SER A 61 5.17 9.97 -14.76
N ILE A 62 4.50 9.16 -13.94
CA ILE A 62 5.06 8.53 -12.75
C ILE A 62 4.73 7.03 -12.81
N ASN A 63 5.73 6.22 -13.12
CA ASN A 63 5.60 4.78 -13.30
C ASN A 63 5.86 4.04 -11.99
N ASP A 64 4.84 3.93 -11.15
CA ASP A 64 4.94 3.32 -9.82
C ASP A 64 4.56 1.82 -9.80
N ASP A 65 5.18 1.04 -10.69
CA ASP A 65 4.95 -0.41 -10.81
C ASP A 65 5.27 -1.18 -9.52
N TYR A 66 6.22 -0.70 -8.71
CA TYR A 66 6.53 -1.25 -7.39
C TYR A 66 5.34 -1.15 -6.43
N ARG A 67 4.56 -0.07 -6.52
CA ARG A 67 3.37 0.17 -5.67
C ARG A 67 2.20 -0.69 -6.14
N ILE A 68 2.03 -0.80 -7.46
CA ILE A 68 1.05 -1.69 -8.09
C ILE A 68 1.32 -3.15 -7.68
N ALA A 69 2.57 -3.61 -7.77
CA ALA A 69 2.95 -4.96 -7.39
C ALA A 69 2.65 -5.24 -5.90
N TYR A 70 3.07 -4.35 -5.00
CA TYR A 70 2.79 -4.49 -3.57
C TYR A 70 1.28 -4.60 -3.29
N LEU A 71 0.49 -3.63 -3.75
CA LEU A 71 -0.94 -3.60 -3.46
C LEU A 71 -1.65 -4.79 -4.13
N GLY A 72 -1.28 -5.10 -5.37
CA GLY A 72 -1.85 -6.23 -6.10
C GLY A 72 -1.61 -7.58 -5.40
N ASP A 73 -0.42 -7.81 -4.87
CA ASP A 73 -0.10 -9.04 -4.14
C ASP A 73 -0.87 -9.13 -2.82
N HIS A 74 -1.06 -8.03 -2.09
CA HIS A 74 -1.89 -8.00 -0.89
C HIS A 74 -3.38 -8.20 -1.21
N ILE A 75 -3.89 -7.63 -2.30
CA ILE A 75 -5.28 -7.82 -2.73
C ILE A 75 -5.53 -9.28 -3.12
N LYS A 76 -4.56 -9.96 -3.75
CA LYS A 76 -4.68 -11.40 -4.07
C LYS A 76 -4.82 -12.24 -2.79
N GLU A 77 -4.02 -11.97 -1.77
CA GLU A 77 -4.08 -12.70 -0.49
C GLU A 77 -5.33 -12.33 0.33
N MET A 78 -5.76 -11.07 0.32
CA MET A 78 -7.05 -10.63 0.87
C MET A 78 -8.22 -11.38 0.23
N LYS A 79 -8.23 -11.51 -1.10
CA LYS A 79 -9.27 -12.27 -1.81
C LYS A 79 -9.28 -13.75 -1.42
N LYS A 80 -8.10 -14.36 -1.19
CA LYS A 80 -8.03 -15.74 -0.69
C LYS A 80 -8.61 -15.85 0.71
N ALA A 81 -8.36 -14.90 1.60
CA ALA A 81 -8.96 -14.87 2.93
C ALA A 81 -10.50 -14.87 2.87
N VAL A 82 -11.08 -14.08 1.97
CA VAL A 82 -12.55 -14.02 1.79
C VAL A 82 -13.10 -15.30 1.14
N VAL A 83 -12.52 -15.72 0.01
CA VAL A 83 -13.11 -16.77 -0.85
C VAL A 83 -12.78 -18.19 -0.37
N ILE A 84 -11.59 -18.39 0.19
CA ILE A 84 -11.10 -19.72 0.60
C ILE A 84 -11.29 -19.90 2.10
N ASP A 85 -10.90 -18.90 2.90
CA ASP A 85 -10.91 -19.03 4.37
C ASP A 85 -12.23 -18.58 5.01
N GLY A 86 -13.12 -17.92 4.25
CA GLY A 86 -14.46 -17.55 4.70
C GLY A 86 -14.52 -16.32 5.60
N VAL A 87 -13.50 -15.46 5.56
CA VAL A 87 -13.47 -14.21 6.34
C VAL A 87 -14.53 -13.23 5.83
N ASP A 88 -15.38 -12.72 6.73
CA ASP A 88 -16.28 -11.60 6.44
C ASP A 88 -15.49 -10.28 6.46
N LEU A 89 -15.30 -9.70 5.28
CA LEU A 89 -14.49 -8.50 5.08
C LEU A 89 -15.33 -7.40 4.41
N MET A 90 -15.51 -6.30 5.11
CA MET A 90 -16.32 -5.15 4.68
C MET A 90 -15.68 -4.37 3.52
N GLY A 91 -14.36 -4.27 3.50
CA GLY A 91 -13.65 -3.47 2.50
C GLY A 91 -12.15 -3.35 2.73
N TYR A 92 -11.53 -2.57 1.83
CA TYR A 92 -10.09 -2.35 1.75
C TYR A 92 -9.79 -0.92 1.29
N THR A 93 -9.09 -0.15 2.13
CA THR A 93 -8.74 1.25 1.85
C THR A 93 -7.23 1.47 1.90
N PRO A 94 -6.56 1.61 0.73
CA PRO A 94 -5.15 1.91 0.68
C PRO A 94 -4.78 3.20 1.43
N TRP A 95 -3.74 3.13 2.24
CA TRP A 95 -3.25 4.26 3.02
C TRP A 95 -2.66 5.33 2.10
N GLY A 96 -2.91 6.60 2.44
CA GLY A 96 -2.32 7.74 1.74
C GLY A 96 -2.67 7.76 0.26
N CYS A 97 -3.92 7.50 -0.11
CA CYS A 97 -4.41 7.42 -1.49
C CYS A 97 -4.09 8.66 -2.35
N ILE A 98 -3.85 9.81 -1.71
CA ILE A 98 -3.17 10.99 -2.23
C ILE A 98 -1.88 11.21 -1.41
N ASP A 99 -0.80 11.64 -2.05
CA ASP A 99 0.44 11.92 -1.35
C ASP A 99 0.24 12.92 -0.20
N LEU A 100 0.84 12.58 0.94
CA LEU A 100 0.73 13.28 2.21
C LEU A 100 2.06 13.23 2.95
N VAL A 101 2.17 14.02 4.02
CA VAL A 101 3.34 14.03 4.91
C VAL A 101 3.36 12.73 5.72
N SER A 102 4.45 11.95 5.63
CA SER A 102 4.58 10.68 6.34
C SER A 102 4.56 10.87 7.87
N PHE A 103 4.09 9.85 8.61
CA PHE A 103 3.98 9.93 10.07
C PHE A 103 5.34 9.97 10.77
N THR A 104 6.17 8.93 10.59
CA THR A 104 7.39 8.75 11.39
C THR A 104 8.49 9.77 11.09
N THR A 105 8.61 10.18 9.83
CA THR A 105 9.73 11.01 9.37
C THR A 105 9.31 12.39 8.89
N GLY A 106 8.00 12.68 8.79
CA GLY A 106 7.51 13.97 8.30
C GLY A 106 7.85 14.24 6.84
N GLU A 107 7.98 13.19 6.01
CA GLU A 107 8.51 13.28 4.65
C GLU A 107 7.41 13.32 3.59
N MET A 108 7.57 14.20 2.60
CA MET A 108 6.89 14.12 1.31
C MET A 108 7.58 13.15 0.34
N LYS A 109 8.88 12.87 0.53
CA LYS A 109 9.65 11.95 -0.33
C LYS A 109 9.16 10.50 -0.23
N LYS A 110 8.65 10.09 0.95
CA LYS A 110 8.05 8.77 1.17
C LYS A 110 6.58 8.80 0.74
N ARG A 111 6.32 8.46 -0.52
CA ARG A 111 5.00 8.62 -1.15
C ARG A 111 4.21 7.31 -1.15
N TYR A 112 2.89 7.43 -1.03
CA TYR A 112 1.96 6.30 -0.99
C TYR A 112 0.86 6.39 -2.04
N GLY A 113 0.56 7.59 -2.56
CA GLY A 113 -0.70 7.82 -3.24
C GLY A 113 -0.77 7.28 -4.65
N PHE A 114 -2.00 7.13 -5.12
CA PHE A 114 -2.34 7.04 -6.53
C PHE A 114 -2.27 8.43 -7.19
N ILE A 115 -2.42 9.48 -6.38
CA ILE A 115 -2.37 10.87 -6.78
C ILE A 115 -1.08 11.47 -6.23
N TYR A 116 -0.19 11.85 -7.14
CA TYR A 116 1.01 12.62 -6.82
C TYR A 116 0.65 14.04 -6.41
N VAL A 117 1.35 14.57 -5.42
CA VAL A 117 1.28 16.00 -5.04
C VAL A 117 2.65 16.62 -5.21
N ASP A 118 2.71 17.70 -5.99
CA ASP A 118 3.92 18.50 -6.22
C ASP A 118 4.30 19.31 -4.98
N LYS A 119 4.90 18.62 -4.01
CA LYS A 119 5.42 19.17 -2.77
C LYS A 119 6.59 18.30 -2.31
N HIS A 120 7.65 18.95 -1.84
CA HIS A 120 8.90 18.30 -1.46
C HIS A 120 9.31 18.66 -0.02
N ASN A 121 10.28 17.91 0.53
CA ASN A 121 10.77 18.10 1.90
C ASN A 121 11.42 19.49 2.12
N ASP A 122 12.01 20.07 1.07
CA ASP A 122 12.60 21.42 1.08
C ASP A 122 11.55 22.54 0.94
N GLN A 123 10.26 22.17 1.01
CA GLN A 123 9.10 23.03 0.85
C GLN A 123 8.86 23.56 -0.57
N SER A 124 9.67 23.19 -1.56
CA SER A 124 9.38 23.48 -2.96
C SER A 124 8.16 22.70 -3.46
N GLY A 125 7.61 23.14 -4.61
CA GLY A 125 6.44 22.54 -5.26
C GLY A 125 5.19 23.43 -5.26
N THR A 126 4.34 23.22 -6.24
CA THR A 126 3.14 24.02 -6.54
C THR A 126 1.86 23.51 -5.89
N LEU A 127 1.89 22.33 -5.28
CA LEU A 127 0.73 21.54 -4.87
C LEU A 127 -0.15 21.08 -6.04
N GLU A 128 0.34 21.10 -7.28
CA GLU A 128 -0.37 20.45 -8.40
C GLU A 128 -0.57 18.95 -8.12
N ARG A 129 -1.70 18.40 -8.59
CA ARG A 129 -2.03 16.98 -8.47
C ARG A 129 -1.88 16.29 -9.82
N LYS A 130 -1.18 15.16 -9.84
CA LYS A 130 -0.99 14.34 -11.05
C LYS A 130 -1.38 12.89 -10.78
N ARG A 131 -1.91 12.23 -11.80
CA ARG A 131 -2.21 10.80 -11.74
C ARG A 131 -0.91 10.01 -11.91
N LYS A 132 -0.65 9.07 -11.01
CA LYS A 132 0.40 8.06 -11.20
C LYS A 132 -0.16 6.91 -12.03
N LYS A 133 0.70 6.01 -12.51
CA LYS A 133 0.27 4.80 -13.23
C LYS A 133 -0.72 3.96 -12.41
N SER A 134 -0.47 3.85 -11.10
CA SER A 134 -1.33 3.17 -10.13
C SER A 134 -2.76 3.73 -10.04
N PHE A 135 -3.02 4.97 -10.49
CA PHE A 135 -4.35 5.56 -10.48
C PHE A 135 -5.33 4.81 -11.39
N GLU A 136 -4.98 4.65 -12.67
CA GLU A 136 -5.86 3.95 -13.62
C GLU A 136 -5.88 2.44 -13.33
N TRP A 137 -4.78 1.89 -12.80
CA TRP A 137 -4.75 0.52 -12.30
C TRP A 137 -5.77 0.31 -11.17
N TYR A 138 -5.75 1.12 -10.10
CA TYR A 138 -6.66 0.94 -8.97
C TYR A 138 -8.12 1.21 -9.34
N LYS A 139 -8.36 2.13 -10.29
CA LYS A 139 -9.68 2.30 -10.92
C LYS A 139 -10.15 1.02 -11.62
N GLY A 140 -9.27 0.31 -12.33
CA GLY A 140 -9.56 -0.99 -12.95
C GLY A 140 -9.83 -2.09 -11.93
N VAL A 141 -9.06 -2.12 -10.83
CA VAL A 141 -9.30 -3.02 -9.69
C VAL A 141 -10.70 -2.79 -9.13
N ILE A 142 -11.09 -1.55 -8.82
CA ILE A 142 -12.43 -1.23 -8.30
C ILE A 142 -13.51 -1.62 -9.31
N ALA A 143 -13.36 -1.20 -10.58
CA ALA A 143 -14.37 -1.44 -11.62
C ALA A 143 -14.61 -2.94 -11.89
N SER A 144 -13.58 -3.77 -11.69
CA SER A 144 -13.66 -5.22 -11.84
C SER A 144 -13.99 -5.96 -10.53
N ASN A 145 -14.24 -5.23 -9.43
CA ASN A 145 -14.38 -5.79 -8.09
C ASN A 145 -13.22 -6.74 -7.72
N GLY A 146 -11.99 -6.33 -8.06
CA GLY A 146 -10.76 -7.08 -7.84
C GLY A 146 -10.57 -8.29 -8.75
N ALA A 147 -11.37 -8.48 -9.82
CA ALA A 147 -11.18 -9.58 -10.76
C ALA A 147 -9.94 -9.40 -11.66
N SER A 148 -9.59 -8.15 -11.99
CA SER A 148 -8.37 -7.79 -12.71
C SER A 148 -7.42 -7.04 -11.76
N ILE A 149 -6.23 -7.59 -11.54
CA ILE A 149 -5.19 -7.07 -10.65
C ILE A 149 -3.86 -7.04 -11.40
#